data_AF-A0A3M1N5I1-F1
#
_entry.id   AF-A0A3M1N5I1-F1
#
_cell.length_a   1.000
_cell.length_b   1.000
_cell.length_c   1.000
_cell.angle_alpha   90.00
_cell.angle_beta   90.00
_cell.angle_gamma   90.00
#
_symmetry.space_group_name_H-M   'P 1'
#
loop_
_entity.id
_entity.type
_entity.pdbx_description
1 polymer ?
#
loop_
_entity_poly.entity_id
_entity_poly.type
_entity_poly.pdbx_seq_one_letter_code
_entity_poly.pdbx_strand_id
1 'polypeptide(L)'
;ASLFLELPDRSQREEVWRKIQAARMAHADRLEAIMDELVALRTQIAHNAGFDNYYDYRFRQLGRFDWTVDLCHTFHSVVENTIRRLYRRLLLYRRRTLGLDRLAPWDLSVDVCNTQAPLRPFQTEEELIEKSLAVFRQIHPRIAEMVAYMREVGHLDLFSRPGKAPGGYNYTLQESGLPFIFMNAAGSHGDLVTLIHEVGHAVHTFQSRHLPFVLQREYPSEVAELASMSMELMALYPRVFYPEAEQQARAWFQQISRIVTIFPWIATVDAFQEWLYKNPRHTRQERHQKWVELYRRFHGEDVDWPEGTLETLWHRQLHIFDYPLYYIEYGLAQIGALQLWYHYDRDPKGTVEKYLYALSLGYLKTVPEIYEAAGVKFFFTQADLEEIFRFVIRHLKKVRDQLHR
;
A
#
# COMPACT_ATOMS: atom_id res chain seq x y z
N ALA A 1 -5.99 -9.52 -16.09
CA ALA A 1 -5.78 -10.88 -15.53
C ALA A 1 -6.08 -10.93 -14.02
N SER A 2 -5.47 -10.06 -13.21
CA SER A 2 -5.69 -10.02 -11.74
C SER A 2 -7.15 -9.89 -11.32
N LEU A 3 -7.96 -9.09 -12.02
CA LEU A 3 -9.41 -8.94 -11.74
C LEU A 3 -10.19 -10.27 -11.80
N PHE A 4 -9.70 -11.26 -12.56
CA PHE A 4 -10.36 -12.57 -12.62
C PHE A 4 -10.09 -13.44 -11.38
N LEU A 5 -9.08 -13.08 -10.56
CA LEU A 5 -8.87 -13.70 -9.23
C LEU A 5 -9.93 -13.28 -8.21
N GLU A 6 -10.81 -12.34 -8.56
CA GLU A 6 -11.91 -11.90 -7.70
C GLU A 6 -13.23 -12.64 -8.01
N LEU A 7 -13.25 -13.48 -9.05
CA LEU A 7 -14.48 -14.15 -9.49
C LEU A 7 -14.98 -15.18 -8.45
N PRO A 8 -16.32 -15.34 -8.30
CA PRO A 8 -16.95 -16.38 -7.46
C PRO A 8 -16.48 -17.81 -7.72
N ASP A 9 -16.25 -18.14 -9.00
CA ASP A 9 -15.87 -19.47 -9.43
C ASP A 9 -14.40 -19.77 -9.08
N ARG A 10 -14.22 -20.66 -8.11
CA ARG A 10 -12.90 -21.06 -7.61
C ARG A 10 -12.04 -21.73 -8.68
N SER A 11 -12.63 -22.51 -9.58
CA SER A 11 -11.88 -23.18 -10.64
C SER A 11 -11.33 -22.18 -11.65
N GLN A 12 -12.10 -21.13 -11.97
CA GLN A 12 -11.62 -20.03 -12.81
C GLN A 12 -10.50 -19.25 -12.12
N ARG A 13 -10.62 -18.96 -10.82
CA ARG A 13 -9.55 -18.30 -10.06
C ARG A 13 -8.26 -19.12 -10.07
N GLU A 14 -8.37 -20.43 -9.85
CA GLU A 14 -7.22 -21.33 -9.88
C GLU A 14 -6.55 -21.33 -11.26
N GLU A 15 -7.33 -21.49 -12.32
CA GLU A 15 -6.83 -21.47 -13.70
C GLU A 15 -6.09 -20.16 -14.02
N VAL A 16 -6.70 -19.03 -13.68
CA VAL A 16 -6.12 -17.69 -13.87
C VAL A 16 -4.83 -17.54 -13.06
N TRP A 17 -4.84 -17.95 -11.80
CA TRP A 17 -3.66 -17.87 -10.94
C TRP A 17 -2.52 -18.71 -11.52
N ARG A 18 -2.78 -19.95 -11.94
CA ARG A 18 -1.79 -20.84 -12.56
C ARG A 18 -1.23 -20.24 -13.84
N LYS A 19 -2.06 -19.61 -14.68
CA LYS A 19 -1.62 -18.89 -15.89
C LYS A 19 -0.70 -17.70 -15.57
N ILE A 20 -1.06 -16.90 -14.55
CA ILE A 20 -0.22 -15.79 -14.08
C ILE A 20 1.13 -16.31 -13.58
N GLN A 21 1.13 -17.38 -12.79
CA GLN A 21 2.36 -17.98 -12.28
C GLN A 21 3.20 -18.57 -13.42
N ALA A 22 2.60 -19.31 -14.36
CA ALA A 22 3.32 -19.88 -15.50
C ALA A 22 3.99 -18.78 -16.35
N ALA A 23 3.28 -17.68 -16.62
CA ALA A 23 3.85 -16.54 -17.33
C ALA A 23 5.03 -15.91 -16.59
N ARG A 24 4.95 -15.80 -15.25
CA ARG A 24 6.08 -15.31 -14.45
C ARG A 24 7.25 -16.29 -14.43
N MET A 25 6.97 -17.58 -14.28
CA MET A 25 7.99 -18.65 -14.25
C MET A 25 8.73 -18.77 -15.57
N ALA A 26 8.10 -18.47 -16.71
CA ALA A 26 8.77 -18.37 -18.00
C ALA A 26 9.87 -17.30 -18.05
N HIS A 27 9.89 -16.38 -17.07
CA HIS A 27 10.89 -15.32 -16.93
C HIS A 27 11.71 -15.42 -15.64
N ALA A 28 11.51 -16.46 -14.80
CA ALA A 28 12.15 -16.56 -13.49
C ALA A 28 13.67 -16.51 -13.58
N ASP A 29 14.30 -17.31 -14.45
CA ASP A 29 15.76 -17.31 -14.60
C ASP A 29 16.33 -15.95 -15.04
N ARG A 30 15.59 -15.23 -15.88
CA ARG A 30 15.96 -13.89 -16.31
C ARG A 30 15.84 -12.88 -15.17
N LEU A 31 14.77 -12.93 -14.38
CA LEU A 31 14.59 -12.08 -13.21
C LEU A 31 15.67 -12.36 -12.16
N GLU A 32 16.02 -13.62 -11.94
CA GLU A 32 17.12 -14.01 -11.05
C GLU A 32 18.47 -13.49 -11.54
N ALA A 33 18.77 -13.61 -12.85
CA ALA A 33 20.00 -13.08 -13.44
C ALA A 33 20.10 -11.55 -13.31
N ILE A 34 18.99 -10.84 -13.54
CA ILE A 34 18.92 -9.40 -13.32
C ILE A 34 19.19 -9.08 -11.85
N MET A 35 18.60 -9.81 -10.91
CA MET A 35 18.84 -9.57 -9.48
C MET A 35 20.29 -9.88 -9.08
N ASP A 36 20.91 -10.92 -9.65
CA ASP A 36 22.33 -11.22 -9.42
C ASP A 36 23.22 -10.04 -9.86
N GLU A 37 22.97 -9.49 -11.05
CA GLU A 37 23.67 -8.32 -11.58
C GLU A 37 23.41 -7.06 -10.72
N LEU A 38 22.15 -6.81 -10.34
CA LEU A 38 21.77 -5.68 -9.50
C LEU A 38 22.47 -5.75 -8.14
N VAL A 39 22.51 -6.90 -7.47
CA VAL A 39 23.20 -7.06 -6.18
C VAL A 39 24.69 -6.78 -6.33
N ALA A 40 25.34 -7.30 -7.39
CA ALA A 40 26.76 -7.06 -7.64
C ALA A 40 27.06 -5.57 -7.88
N LEU A 41 26.32 -4.93 -8.78
CA LEU A 41 26.49 -3.50 -9.10
C LEU A 41 26.20 -2.60 -7.91
N ARG A 42 25.14 -2.88 -7.17
CA ARG A 42 24.75 -2.13 -5.96
C ARG A 42 25.79 -2.28 -4.85
N THR A 43 26.34 -3.47 -4.67
CA THR A 43 27.46 -3.69 -3.74
C THR A 43 28.69 -2.87 -4.15
N GLN A 44 29.03 -2.86 -5.44
CA GLN A 44 30.14 -2.05 -5.95
C GLN A 44 29.92 -0.55 -5.73
N ILE A 45 28.69 -0.05 -5.95
CA ILE A 45 28.33 1.35 -5.66
C ILE A 45 28.59 1.67 -4.19
N ALA A 46 28.15 0.80 -3.27
CA ALA A 46 28.33 1.00 -1.85
C ALA A 46 29.81 1.05 -1.45
N HIS A 47 30.62 0.11 -1.96
CA HIS A 47 32.06 0.06 -1.71
C HIS A 47 32.78 1.28 -2.25
N ASN A 48 32.43 1.72 -3.46
CA ASN A 48 32.97 2.95 -4.04
C ASN A 48 32.62 4.20 -3.22
N ALA A 49 31.48 4.18 -2.53
CA ALA A 49 31.04 5.25 -1.63
C ALA A 49 31.57 5.10 -0.19
N GLY A 50 32.39 4.09 0.10
CA GLY A 50 32.99 3.86 1.43
C GLY A 50 32.07 3.16 2.44
N PHE A 51 31.03 2.45 1.98
CA PHE A 51 30.14 1.65 2.83
C PHE A 51 30.49 0.16 2.72
N ASP A 52 30.29 -0.61 3.78
CA ASP A 52 30.54 -2.06 3.77
C ASP A 52 29.51 -2.83 2.94
N ASN A 53 28.28 -2.32 2.87
CA ASN A 53 27.15 -2.97 2.20
C ASN A 53 26.18 -1.94 1.58
N TYR A 54 25.37 -2.41 0.62
CA TYR A 54 24.43 -1.54 -0.08
C TYR A 54 23.24 -1.09 0.77
N TYR A 55 22.84 -1.86 1.79
CA TYR A 55 21.71 -1.50 2.63
C TYR A 55 22.00 -0.18 3.35
N ASP A 56 23.14 -0.08 4.03
CA ASP A 56 23.51 1.12 4.79
C ASP A 56 23.77 2.33 3.87
N TYR A 57 24.41 2.10 2.71
CA TYR A 57 24.56 3.12 1.67
C TYR A 57 23.20 3.67 1.23
N ARG A 58 22.28 2.77 0.84
CA ARG A 58 20.98 3.15 0.28
C ARG A 58 20.10 3.81 1.34
N PHE A 59 20.17 3.37 2.59
CA PHE A 59 19.47 4.01 3.71
C PHE A 59 19.89 5.49 3.84
N ARG A 60 21.19 5.78 3.76
CA ARG A 60 21.69 7.16 3.77
C ARG A 60 21.37 7.93 2.50
N GLN A 61 21.46 7.30 1.33
CA GLN A 61 21.15 7.90 0.04
C GLN A 61 19.68 8.34 -0.06
N LEU A 62 18.77 7.59 0.57
CA LEU A 62 17.35 7.92 0.67
C LEU A 62 17.05 9.10 1.60
N GLY A 63 18.06 9.70 2.23
CA GLY A 63 17.87 10.87 3.10
C GLY A 63 17.25 10.57 4.46
N ARG A 64 17.30 9.31 4.90
CA ARG A 64 16.79 8.86 6.21
C ARG A 64 17.74 9.27 7.33
N PHE A 65 17.77 10.57 7.63
CA PHE A 65 18.70 11.16 8.60
C PHE A 65 18.09 11.32 10.00
N ASP A 66 16.77 11.29 10.10
CA ASP A 66 15.98 11.56 11.29
C ASP A 66 15.36 10.29 11.90
N TRP A 67 15.67 9.11 11.35
CA TRP A 67 15.30 7.81 11.92
C TRP A 67 16.29 6.72 11.50
N THR A 68 16.30 5.58 12.20
CA THR A 68 17.30 4.50 12.03
C THR A 68 16.65 3.17 11.67
N VAL A 69 17.49 2.20 11.27
CA VAL A 69 17.08 0.80 11.02
C VAL A 69 16.35 0.15 12.20
N ASP A 70 16.55 0.64 13.43
CA ASP A 70 15.86 0.14 14.62
C ASP A 70 14.34 0.34 14.53
N LEU A 71 13.88 1.36 13.80
CA LEU A 71 12.46 1.57 13.53
C LEU A 71 11.91 0.49 12.58
N CYS A 72 12.68 0.06 11.57
CA CYS A 72 12.31 -1.09 10.72
C CYS A 72 12.18 -2.36 11.58
N HIS A 73 13.11 -2.59 12.49
CA HIS A 73 13.08 -3.76 13.38
C HIS A 73 11.93 -3.71 14.38
N THR A 74 11.60 -2.52 14.88
CA THR A 74 10.40 -2.28 15.69
C THR A 74 9.13 -2.60 14.91
N PHE A 75 9.04 -2.13 13.66
CA PHE A 75 7.96 -2.47 12.75
C PHE A 75 7.85 -3.98 12.53
N HIS A 76 8.94 -4.67 12.22
CA HIS A 76 8.96 -6.13 12.06
C HIS A 76 8.44 -6.86 13.31
N SER A 77 8.84 -6.39 14.49
CA SER A 77 8.41 -6.96 15.77
C SER A 77 6.92 -6.74 16.03
N VAL A 78 6.38 -5.56 15.71
CA VAL A 78 4.92 -5.31 15.77
C VAL A 78 4.16 -6.23 14.82
N VAL A 79 4.67 -6.41 13.60
CA VAL A 79 4.06 -7.28 12.59
C VAL A 79 4.02 -8.73 13.08
N GLU A 80 5.15 -9.25 13.56
CA GLU A 80 5.29 -10.62 14.04
C GLU A 80 4.43 -10.89 15.30
N ASN A 81 4.48 -10.00 16.28
CA ASN A 81 3.88 -10.24 17.60
C ASN A 81 2.39 -9.88 17.67
N THR A 82 1.95 -8.88 16.89
CA THR A 82 0.58 -8.35 16.96
C THR A 82 -0.19 -8.62 15.67
N ILE A 83 0.32 -8.15 14.54
CA ILE A 83 -0.45 -8.13 13.28
C ILE A 83 -0.64 -9.53 12.72
N ARG A 84 0.36 -10.40 12.81
CA ARG A 84 0.28 -11.80 12.37
C ARG A 84 -0.92 -12.54 12.98
N ARG A 85 -1.23 -12.27 14.26
CA ARG A 85 -2.41 -12.87 14.92
C ARG A 85 -3.71 -12.38 14.31
N LEU A 86 -3.80 -11.10 13.95
CA LEU A 86 -4.97 -10.53 13.29
C LEU A 86 -5.10 -11.01 11.84
N TYR A 87 -3.99 -11.05 11.10
CA TYR A 87 -3.91 -11.62 9.76
C TYR A 87 -4.40 -13.08 9.73
N ARG A 88 -3.93 -13.93 10.65
CA ARG A 88 -4.42 -15.29 10.79
C ARG A 88 -5.92 -15.36 11.07
N ARG A 89 -6.48 -14.47 11.91
CA ARG A 89 -7.93 -14.41 12.14
C ARG A 89 -8.71 -14.06 10.88
N LEU A 90 -8.19 -13.15 10.05
CA LEU A 90 -8.78 -12.80 8.75
C LEU A 90 -8.75 -13.99 7.79
N LEU A 91 -7.62 -14.72 7.71
CA LEU A 91 -7.53 -15.94 6.90
C LEU A 91 -8.51 -17.02 7.39
N LEU A 92 -8.59 -17.26 8.70
CA LEU A 92 -9.55 -18.23 9.26
C LEU A 92 -11.00 -17.84 9.00
N TYR A 93 -11.33 -16.54 9.10
CA TYR A 93 -12.65 -16.04 8.74
C TYR A 93 -12.95 -16.29 7.27
N ARG A 94 -12.05 -15.88 6.37
CA ARG A 94 -12.15 -16.13 4.92
C ARG A 94 -12.35 -17.61 4.62
N ARG A 95 -11.51 -18.48 5.19
CA ARG A 95 -11.61 -19.94 5.02
C ARG A 95 -12.99 -20.48 5.38
N ARG A 96 -13.55 -20.05 6.52
CA ARG A 96 -14.88 -20.46 6.98
C ARG A 96 -15.99 -19.92 6.07
N THR A 97 -15.94 -18.65 5.70
CA THR A 97 -16.97 -18.02 4.86
C THR A 97 -16.98 -18.60 3.44
N LEU A 98 -15.81 -18.99 2.92
CA LEU A 98 -15.68 -19.67 1.63
C LEU A 98 -16.03 -21.17 1.67
N GLY A 99 -16.24 -21.74 2.86
CA GLY A 99 -16.52 -23.17 3.01
C GLY A 99 -15.36 -24.09 2.61
N LEU A 100 -14.11 -23.65 2.86
CA LEU A 100 -12.90 -24.37 2.42
C LEU A 100 -12.20 -25.07 3.59
N ASP A 101 -11.63 -26.25 3.32
CA ASP A 101 -10.77 -26.95 4.29
C ASP A 101 -9.41 -26.26 4.45
N ARG A 102 -8.84 -25.80 3.34
CA ARG A 102 -7.59 -25.03 3.27
C ARG A 102 -7.71 -23.90 2.26
N LEU A 103 -7.05 -22.78 2.54
CA LEU A 103 -6.93 -21.67 1.59
C LEU A 103 -5.76 -21.94 0.66
N ALA A 104 -5.96 -21.69 -0.63
CA ALA A 104 -4.89 -21.62 -1.61
C ALA A 104 -4.63 -20.15 -2.02
N PRO A 105 -3.52 -19.83 -2.72
CA PRO A 105 -3.21 -18.47 -3.15
C PRO A 105 -4.30 -17.80 -4.00
N TRP A 106 -5.03 -18.59 -4.81
CA TRP A 106 -6.16 -18.10 -5.62
C TRP A 106 -7.44 -17.86 -4.82
N ASP A 107 -7.45 -18.14 -3.52
CA ASP A 107 -8.57 -17.82 -2.63
C ASP A 107 -8.36 -16.49 -1.87
N LEU A 108 -7.23 -15.81 -2.07
CA LEU A 108 -6.85 -14.62 -1.27
C LEU A 108 -7.43 -13.30 -1.79
N SER A 109 -7.76 -13.21 -3.09
CA SER A 109 -8.24 -11.96 -3.71
C SER A 109 -9.76 -11.87 -3.78
N VAL A 110 -10.47 -13.00 -3.71
CA VAL A 110 -11.92 -13.01 -3.83
C VAL A 110 -12.61 -12.30 -2.67
N ASP A 111 -13.83 -11.82 -2.89
CA ASP A 111 -14.66 -11.34 -1.79
C ASP A 111 -14.95 -12.47 -0.79
N VAL A 112 -15.05 -12.14 0.49
CA VAL A 112 -15.53 -13.10 1.50
C VAL A 112 -17.00 -13.45 1.25
N CYS A 113 -17.78 -12.56 0.65
CA CYS A 113 -19.11 -12.81 0.08
C CYS A 113 -19.00 -13.40 -1.34
N ASN A 114 -18.30 -14.54 -1.46
CA ASN A 114 -17.90 -15.19 -2.73
C ASN A 114 -19.05 -15.70 -3.61
N THR A 115 -20.32 -15.48 -3.26
CA THR A 115 -21.47 -15.75 -4.13
C THR A 115 -21.81 -14.58 -5.04
N GLN A 116 -21.29 -13.39 -4.75
CA GLN A 116 -21.60 -12.16 -5.47
C GLN A 116 -20.52 -11.80 -6.48
N ALA A 117 -20.91 -11.11 -7.54
CA ALA A 117 -19.95 -10.52 -8.46
C ALA A 117 -19.00 -9.53 -7.73
N PRO A 118 -17.75 -9.36 -8.20
CA PRO A 118 -16.84 -8.34 -7.68
C PRO A 118 -17.47 -6.94 -7.74
N LEU A 119 -17.08 -6.09 -6.79
CA LEU A 119 -17.58 -4.71 -6.72
C LEU A 119 -17.13 -3.90 -7.95
N ARG A 120 -18.10 -3.28 -8.63
CA ARG A 120 -17.90 -2.40 -9.79
C ARG A 120 -18.48 -1.01 -9.51
N PRO A 121 -17.74 -0.15 -8.77
CA PRO A 121 -18.27 1.13 -8.27
C PRO A 121 -18.55 2.20 -9.33
N PHE A 122 -17.96 2.05 -10.52
CA PHE A 122 -18.07 2.99 -11.62
C PHE A 122 -17.83 2.29 -12.96
N GLN A 123 -18.29 2.91 -14.05
CA GLN A 123 -18.19 2.42 -15.42
C GLN A 123 -17.42 3.38 -16.34
N THR A 124 -17.47 4.68 -16.06
CA THR A 124 -16.85 5.72 -16.90
C THR A 124 -15.90 6.60 -16.08
N GLU A 125 -15.01 7.29 -16.78
CA GLU A 125 -14.09 8.26 -16.17
C GLU A 125 -14.84 9.40 -15.50
N GLU A 126 -15.86 9.92 -16.18
CA GLU A 126 -16.74 10.96 -15.68
C GLU A 126 -17.43 10.55 -14.36
N GLU A 127 -17.96 9.33 -14.30
CA GLU A 127 -18.61 8.81 -13.10
C GLU A 127 -17.61 8.66 -11.94
N LEU A 128 -16.41 8.15 -12.23
CA LEU A 128 -15.34 8.02 -11.25
C LEU A 128 -14.97 9.39 -10.67
N ILE A 129 -14.79 10.41 -11.51
CA ILE A 129 -14.40 11.75 -11.07
C ILE A 129 -15.53 12.41 -10.27
N GLU A 130 -16.77 12.43 -10.77
CA GLU A 130 -17.89 13.10 -10.10
C GLU A 130 -18.21 12.49 -8.73
N LYS A 131 -18.24 11.16 -8.65
CA LYS A 131 -18.45 10.47 -7.37
C LYS A 131 -17.27 10.70 -6.41
N SER A 132 -16.04 10.76 -6.91
CA SER A 132 -14.86 11.09 -6.09
C SER A 132 -14.93 12.51 -5.55
N LEU A 133 -15.31 13.49 -6.38
CA LEU A 133 -15.54 14.88 -5.94
C LEU A 133 -16.61 14.93 -4.84
N ALA A 134 -17.69 14.16 -4.96
CA ALA A 134 -18.72 14.08 -3.91
C ALA A 134 -18.19 13.49 -2.59
N VAL A 135 -17.29 12.51 -2.64
CA VAL A 135 -16.60 11.99 -1.45
C VAL A 135 -15.66 13.04 -0.86
N PHE A 136 -14.83 13.68 -1.67
CA PHE A 136 -13.89 14.70 -1.20
C PHE A 136 -14.58 15.92 -0.61
N ARG A 137 -15.74 16.33 -1.12
CA ARG A 137 -16.55 17.41 -0.51
C ARG A 137 -17.00 17.06 0.92
N GLN A 138 -17.24 15.78 1.21
CA GLN A 138 -17.60 15.32 2.56
C GLN A 138 -16.41 15.33 3.52
N ILE A 139 -15.20 15.10 3.00
CA ILE A 139 -13.96 15.17 3.79
C ILE A 139 -13.60 16.65 4.02
N HIS A 140 -13.42 17.41 2.94
CA HIS A 140 -13.12 18.84 2.99
C HIS A 140 -13.33 19.53 1.62
N PRO A 141 -14.06 20.67 1.55
CA PRO A 141 -14.32 21.38 0.29
C PRO A 141 -13.05 21.70 -0.54
N ARG A 142 -11.98 22.18 0.12
CA ARG A 142 -10.70 22.48 -0.57
C ARG A 142 -10.09 21.28 -1.29
N ILE A 143 -10.26 20.06 -0.79
CA ILE A 143 -9.74 18.85 -1.45
C ILE A 143 -10.52 18.61 -2.76
N ALA A 144 -11.84 18.76 -2.72
CA ALA A 144 -12.67 18.64 -3.92
C ALA A 144 -12.34 19.73 -4.95
N GLU A 145 -12.08 20.97 -4.51
CA GLU A 145 -11.66 22.06 -5.39
C GLU A 145 -10.32 21.76 -6.08
N MET A 146 -9.34 21.20 -5.37
CA MET A 146 -8.06 20.76 -5.94
C MET A 146 -8.26 19.73 -7.06
N VAL A 147 -9.06 18.69 -6.81
CA VAL A 147 -9.33 17.63 -7.79
C VAL A 147 -10.15 18.17 -8.98
N ALA A 148 -11.11 19.05 -8.74
CA ALA A 148 -11.89 19.70 -9.80
C ALA A 148 -11.00 20.54 -10.70
N TYR A 149 -10.03 21.26 -10.12
CA TYR A 149 -9.06 22.03 -10.87
C TYR A 149 -8.14 21.12 -11.71
N MET A 150 -7.68 19.99 -11.17
CA MET A 150 -6.89 19.02 -11.97
C MET A 150 -7.66 18.52 -13.20
N ARG A 151 -8.96 18.27 -13.05
CA ARG A 151 -9.82 17.91 -14.18
C ARG A 151 -9.89 19.03 -15.22
N GLU A 152 -10.11 20.28 -14.77
CA GLU A 152 -10.19 21.45 -15.65
C GLU A 152 -8.94 21.63 -16.51
N VAL A 153 -7.75 21.43 -15.93
CA VAL A 153 -6.47 21.58 -16.63
C VAL A 153 -5.99 20.30 -17.33
N GLY A 154 -6.78 19.22 -17.35
CA GLY A 154 -6.44 17.98 -18.05
C GLY A 154 -5.34 17.14 -17.40
N HIS A 155 -5.20 17.22 -16.07
CA HIS A 155 -4.15 16.54 -15.30
C HIS A 155 -4.58 15.18 -14.71
N LEU A 156 -5.59 14.57 -15.31
CA LEU A 156 -6.10 13.24 -14.96
C LEU A 156 -6.05 12.35 -16.21
N ASP A 157 -5.24 11.29 -16.19
CA ASP A 157 -5.21 10.24 -17.22
C ASP A 157 -5.53 8.88 -16.58
N LEU A 158 -6.82 8.60 -16.40
CA LEU A 158 -7.28 7.57 -15.45
C LEU A 158 -7.58 6.21 -16.08
N PHE A 159 -8.16 6.15 -17.28
CA PHE A 159 -8.63 4.87 -17.84
C PHE A 159 -7.56 4.08 -18.59
N SER A 160 -7.67 2.75 -18.55
CA SER A 160 -6.76 1.86 -19.29
C SER A 160 -7.06 1.86 -20.80
N ARG A 161 -6.01 1.79 -21.64
CA ARG A 161 -6.10 1.70 -23.11
C ARG A 161 -4.92 0.92 -23.69
N PRO A 162 -5.04 0.30 -24.87
CA PRO A 162 -3.93 -0.39 -25.54
C PRO A 162 -2.69 0.51 -25.65
N GLY A 163 -1.52 -0.03 -25.31
CA GLY A 163 -0.24 0.70 -25.37
C GLY A 163 0.03 1.65 -24.19
N LYS A 164 -0.90 1.83 -23.24
CA LYS A 164 -0.65 2.61 -22.02
C LYS A 164 0.27 1.85 -21.06
N ALA A 165 1.23 2.54 -20.46
CA ALA A 165 2.13 1.97 -19.46
C ALA A 165 1.33 1.44 -18.25
N PRO A 166 1.77 0.36 -17.58
CA PRO A 166 1.06 -0.21 -16.44
C PRO A 166 1.22 0.64 -15.16
N GLY A 167 0.37 0.40 -14.17
CA GLY A 167 0.45 1.01 -12.84
C GLY A 167 -0.39 2.27 -12.66
N GLY A 168 -0.14 2.97 -11.56
CA GLY A 168 -0.67 4.29 -11.23
C GLY A 168 0.35 5.08 -10.43
N TYR A 169 0.36 6.40 -10.59
CA TYR A 169 1.22 7.33 -9.87
C TYR A 169 0.70 8.76 -9.96
N ASN A 170 1.09 9.57 -8.98
CA ASN A 170 1.04 11.03 -9.01
C ASN A 170 2.43 11.60 -9.34
N TYR A 171 2.47 12.57 -10.26
CA TYR A 171 3.69 13.27 -10.63
C TYR A 171 3.53 14.78 -10.45
N THR A 172 4.51 15.43 -9.80
CA THR A 172 4.52 16.89 -9.63
C THR A 172 5.19 17.55 -10.83
N LEU A 173 4.47 18.42 -11.53
CA LEU A 173 5.03 19.26 -12.59
C LEU A 173 5.72 20.47 -11.96
N GLN A 174 7.05 20.43 -11.86
CA GLN A 174 7.82 21.36 -11.00
C GLN A 174 7.66 22.85 -11.36
N GLU A 175 7.56 23.18 -12.65
CA GLU A 175 7.42 24.56 -13.12
C GLU A 175 6.06 25.16 -12.73
N SER A 176 4.96 24.44 -12.97
CA SER A 176 3.62 24.91 -12.62
C SER A 176 3.28 24.69 -11.14
N GLY A 177 3.96 23.73 -10.49
CA GLY A 177 3.67 23.24 -9.16
C GLY A 177 2.35 22.47 -9.07
N LEU A 178 1.87 21.93 -10.19
CA LEU A 178 0.61 21.20 -10.26
C LEU A 178 0.84 19.68 -10.31
N PRO A 179 0.00 18.87 -9.67
CA PRO A 179 0.04 17.41 -9.77
C PRO A 179 -0.57 16.93 -11.09
N PHE A 180 -0.16 15.73 -11.50
CA PHE A 180 -0.73 14.93 -12.58
C PHE A 180 -0.95 13.50 -12.10
N ILE A 181 -2.16 12.97 -12.26
CA ILE A 181 -2.49 11.59 -11.89
C ILE A 181 -2.56 10.73 -13.14
N PHE A 182 -1.73 9.69 -13.17
CA PHE A 182 -1.75 8.63 -14.16
C PHE A 182 -2.22 7.34 -13.49
N MET A 183 -3.19 6.63 -14.06
CA MET A 183 -3.53 5.27 -13.62
C MET A 183 -4.19 4.44 -14.72
N ASN A 184 -4.53 3.19 -14.42
CA ASN A 184 -5.15 2.25 -15.36
C ASN A 184 -6.46 1.68 -14.81
N ALA A 185 -7.47 2.54 -14.64
CA ALA A 185 -8.78 2.15 -14.17
C ALA A 185 -9.50 1.23 -15.17
N ALA A 186 -10.18 0.20 -14.63
CA ALA A 186 -11.02 -0.75 -15.35
C ALA A 186 -12.32 -1.05 -14.57
N GLY A 187 -12.78 -0.11 -13.74
CA GLY A 187 -14.06 -0.16 -13.02
C GLY A 187 -14.07 -1.04 -11.75
N SER A 188 -12.92 -1.45 -11.22
CA SER A 188 -12.83 -2.26 -10.00
C SER A 188 -12.85 -1.42 -8.72
N HIS A 189 -13.14 -2.03 -7.57
CA HIS A 189 -12.96 -1.36 -6.27
C HIS A 189 -11.50 -0.95 -6.03
N GLY A 190 -10.53 -1.77 -6.46
CA GLY A 190 -9.11 -1.44 -6.37
C GLY A 190 -8.72 -0.18 -7.16
N ASP A 191 -9.38 0.08 -8.29
CA ASP A 191 -9.16 1.30 -9.07
C ASP A 191 -9.66 2.55 -8.33
N LEU A 192 -10.81 2.46 -7.65
CA LEU A 192 -11.31 3.55 -6.80
C LEU A 192 -10.31 3.87 -5.68
N VAL A 193 -9.81 2.83 -5.00
CA VAL A 193 -8.81 2.99 -3.93
C VAL A 193 -7.52 3.62 -4.48
N THR A 194 -7.07 3.18 -5.66
CA THR A 194 -5.90 3.77 -6.33
C THR A 194 -6.11 5.26 -6.61
N LEU A 195 -7.25 5.68 -7.17
CA LEU A 195 -7.48 7.11 -7.41
C LEU A 195 -7.44 7.91 -6.10
N ILE A 196 -8.07 7.42 -5.04
CA ILE A 196 -8.08 8.10 -3.74
C ILE A 196 -6.65 8.22 -3.17
N HIS A 197 -5.83 7.17 -3.33
CA HIS A 197 -4.42 7.17 -2.96
C HIS A 197 -3.65 8.28 -3.70
N GLU A 198 -3.75 8.31 -5.03
CA GLU A 198 -3.07 9.32 -5.84
C GLU A 198 -3.56 10.74 -5.57
N VAL A 199 -4.85 10.92 -5.25
CA VAL A 199 -5.38 12.22 -4.82
C VAL A 199 -4.72 12.69 -3.51
N GLY A 200 -4.39 11.80 -2.57
CA GLY A 200 -3.65 12.19 -1.37
C GLY A 200 -2.26 12.77 -1.70
N HIS A 201 -1.54 12.18 -2.65
CA HIS A 201 -0.29 12.76 -3.17
C HIS A 201 -0.52 14.09 -3.90
N ALA A 202 -1.59 14.19 -4.69
CA ALA A 202 -1.93 15.43 -5.39
C ALA A 202 -2.26 16.56 -4.41
N VAL A 203 -3.00 16.27 -3.34
CA VAL A 203 -3.27 17.22 -2.24
C VAL A 203 -1.98 17.66 -1.59
N HIS A 204 -1.02 16.76 -1.34
CA HIS A 204 0.29 17.12 -0.81
C HIS A 204 1.02 18.10 -1.75
N THR A 205 1.00 17.81 -3.05
CA THR A 205 1.58 18.68 -4.10
C THR A 205 0.96 20.08 -4.08
N PHE A 206 -0.36 20.18 -4.01
CA PHE A 206 -1.05 21.47 -3.91
C PHE A 206 -0.70 22.22 -2.62
N GLN A 207 -0.60 21.52 -1.49
CA GLN A 207 -0.34 22.13 -0.20
C GLN A 207 1.09 22.67 -0.08
N SER A 208 2.08 21.99 -0.66
CA SER A 208 3.48 22.44 -0.65
C SER A 208 3.82 23.41 -1.79
N ARG A 209 2.92 23.64 -2.76
CA ARG A 209 3.13 24.48 -3.95
C ARG A 209 3.65 25.90 -3.64
N HIS A 210 3.24 26.46 -2.51
CA HIS A 210 3.61 27.82 -2.10
C HIS A 210 5.10 27.97 -1.71
N LEU A 211 5.81 26.86 -1.48
CA LEU A 211 7.21 26.88 -1.10
C LEU A 211 8.07 27.33 -2.30
N PRO A 212 9.05 28.24 -2.12
CA PRO A 212 9.75 28.87 -3.23
C PRO A 212 10.74 27.95 -3.96
N PHE A 213 11.30 26.94 -3.28
CA PHE A 213 12.33 26.07 -3.85
C PHE A 213 11.82 24.65 -4.11
N VAL A 214 12.21 24.06 -5.24
CA VAL A 214 11.87 22.67 -5.60
C VAL A 214 12.24 21.69 -4.50
N LEU A 215 13.44 21.80 -3.94
CA LEU A 215 13.90 20.93 -2.85
C LEU A 215 13.06 21.03 -1.57
N GLN A 216 12.35 22.14 -1.35
CA GLN A 216 11.41 22.26 -0.22
C GLN A 216 10.06 21.59 -0.52
N ARG A 217 9.75 21.33 -1.79
CA ARG A 217 8.55 20.60 -2.22
C ARG A 217 8.80 19.10 -2.35
N GLU A 218 10.06 18.68 -2.43
CA GLU A 218 10.48 17.28 -2.50
C GLU A 218 10.60 16.68 -1.08
N TYR A 219 9.50 16.13 -0.59
CA TYR A 219 9.39 15.53 0.75
C TYR A 219 9.80 14.04 0.75
N PRO A 220 10.22 13.48 1.91
CA PRO A 220 10.52 12.07 2.06
C PRO A 220 9.31 11.16 1.79
N SER A 221 9.61 9.96 1.31
CA SER A 221 8.66 8.91 0.96
C SER A 221 7.66 8.56 2.07
N GLU A 222 8.11 8.55 3.33
CA GLU A 222 7.29 8.28 4.51
C GLU A 222 6.19 9.33 4.71
N VAL A 223 6.46 10.58 4.31
CA VAL A 223 5.48 11.67 4.35
C VAL A 223 4.61 11.64 3.11
N ALA A 224 5.18 11.30 1.94
CA ALA A 224 4.43 11.10 0.71
C ALA A 224 3.32 10.06 0.90
N GLU A 225 3.67 8.89 1.43
CA GLU A 225 2.74 7.78 1.68
C GLU A 225 1.80 8.05 2.86
N LEU A 226 2.21 8.88 3.84
CA LEU A 226 1.28 9.34 4.88
C LEU A 226 0.12 10.12 4.24
N ALA A 227 0.40 10.96 3.24
CA ALA A 227 -0.61 11.73 2.52
C ALA A 227 -1.63 10.81 1.82
N SER A 228 -1.14 9.92 0.97
CA SER A 228 -1.97 9.02 0.17
C SER A 228 -2.79 8.04 1.02
N MET A 229 -2.16 7.34 1.95
CA MET A 229 -2.85 6.35 2.78
C MET A 229 -3.83 6.96 3.77
N SER A 230 -3.55 8.17 4.28
CA SER A 230 -4.51 8.86 5.14
C SER A 230 -5.75 9.29 4.37
N MET A 231 -5.59 9.72 3.11
CA MET A 231 -6.72 10.03 2.23
C MET A 231 -7.61 8.80 2.03
N GLU A 232 -7.02 7.62 1.82
CA GLU A 232 -7.77 6.37 1.71
C GLU A 232 -8.62 6.06 2.95
N LEU A 233 -8.11 6.34 4.14
CA LEU A 233 -8.81 6.08 5.40
C LEU A 233 -9.86 7.15 5.72
N MET A 234 -9.62 8.41 5.37
CA MET A 234 -10.62 9.47 5.49
C MET A 234 -11.77 9.25 4.50
N ALA A 235 -11.47 8.69 3.34
CA ALA A 235 -12.44 8.29 2.31
C ALA A 235 -12.97 6.85 2.48
N LEU A 236 -12.70 6.18 3.61
CA LEU A 236 -12.97 4.74 3.84
C LEU A 236 -14.44 4.34 3.60
N TYR A 237 -15.37 5.27 3.78
CA TYR A 237 -16.80 5.04 3.66
C TYR A 237 -17.43 5.76 2.45
N PRO A 238 -17.04 5.42 1.20
CA PRO A 238 -17.43 6.18 0.01
C PRO A 238 -18.83 5.77 -0.46
N ARG A 239 -19.85 6.03 0.36
CA ARG A 239 -21.26 5.60 0.14
C ARG A 239 -21.80 5.96 -1.23
N VAL A 240 -21.34 7.07 -1.81
CA VAL A 240 -21.74 7.55 -3.15
C VAL A 240 -21.45 6.51 -4.25
N PHE A 241 -20.45 5.64 -4.05
CA PHE A 241 -20.12 4.58 -5.00
C PHE A 241 -20.90 3.28 -4.78
N TYR A 242 -21.57 3.14 -3.64
CA TYR A 242 -22.23 1.90 -3.21
C TYR A 242 -23.62 2.21 -2.64
N PRO A 243 -24.67 2.26 -3.48
CA PRO A 243 -26.01 2.61 -3.00
C PRO A 243 -26.56 1.57 -2.02
N GLU A 244 -26.25 0.29 -2.22
CA GLU A 244 -26.74 -0.81 -1.40
C GLU A 244 -25.91 -1.05 -0.14
N ALA A 245 -26.59 -1.31 0.99
CA ALA A 245 -25.94 -1.54 2.28
C ALA A 245 -24.98 -2.76 2.27
N GLU A 246 -25.33 -3.82 1.53
CA GLU A 246 -24.46 -4.99 1.34
C GLU A 246 -23.16 -4.60 0.62
N GLN A 247 -23.25 -3.84 -0.47
CA GLN A 247 -22.07 -3.41 -1.23
C GLN A 247 -21.18 -2.48 -0.41
N GLN A 248 -21.78 -1.60 0.39
CA GLN A 248 -21.06 -0.76 1.35
C GLN A 248 -20.27 -1.62 2.34
N ALA A 249 -20.92 -2.59 3.00
CA ALA A 249 -20.26 -3.46 3.95
C ALA A 249 -19.14 -4.29 3.31
N ARG A 250 -19.32 -4.77 2.08
CA ARG A 250 -18.29 -5.49 1.31
C ARG A 250 -17.08 -4.60 1.02
N ALA A 251 -17.30 -3.40 0.50
CA ALA A 251 -16.23 -2.44 0.19
C ALA A 251 -15.42 -2.08 1.45
N TRP A 252 -16.11 -1.77 2.54
CA TRP A 252 -15.45 -1.40 3.80
C TRP A 252 -14.69 -2.57 4.41
N PHE A 253 -15.23 -3.80 4.33
CA PHE A 253 -14.55 -4.98 4.84
C PHE A 253 -13.30 -5.28 4.03
N GLN A 254 -13.38 -5.20 2.70
CA GLN A 254 -12.23 -5.36 1.81
C GLN A 254 -11.13 -4.35 2.14
N GLN A 255 -11.47 -3.06 2.27
CA GLN A 255 -10.48 -2.02 2.54
C GLN A 255 -9.85 -2.17 3.93
N ILE A 256 -10.65 -2.35 5.00
CA ILE A 256 -10.12 -2.55 6.37
C ILE A 256 -9.27 -3.82 6.45
N SER A 257 -9.67 -4.90 5.79
CA SER A 257 -8.89 -6.14 5.74
C SER A 257 -7.56 -5.94 5.00
N ARG A 258 -7.58 -5.19 3.88
CA ARG A 258 -6.37 -4.90 3.07
C ARG A 258 -5.31 -4.20 3.91
N ILE A 259 -5.70 -3.20 4.69
CA ILE A 259 -4.81 -2.45 5.61
C ILE A 259 -4.12 -3.39 6.59
N VAL A 260 -4.79 -4.43 7.08
CA VAL A 260 -4.18 -5.41 7.98
C VAL A 260 -3.28 -6.37 7.20
N THR A 261 -3.72 -6.84 6.03
CA THR A 261 -3.03 -7.90 5.28
C THR A 261 -1.77 -7.43 4.55
N ILE A 262 -1.61 -6.12 4.35
CA ILE A 262 -0.41 -5.57 3.68
C ILE A 262 0.82 -5.55 4.60
N PHE A 263 0.63 -5.43 5.92
CA PHE A 263 1.72 -5.35 6.89
C PHE A 263 2.69 -6.55 6.86
N PRO A 264 2.22 -7.82 6.90
CA PRO A 264 3.12 -8.97 6.73
C PRO A 264 3.91 -8.94 5.44
N TRP A 265 3.30 -8.50 4.33
CA TRP A 265 3.99 -8.39 3.04
C TRP A 265 5.10 -7.34 3.08
N ILE A 266 4.82 -6.17 3.65
CA ILE A 266 5.81 -5.10 3.81
C ILE A 266 7.01 -5.57 4.63
N ALA A 267 6.76 -6.21 5.78
CA ALA A 267 7.82 -6.74 6.64
C ALA A 267 8.66 -7.81 5.93
N THR A 268 8.02 -8.71 5.16
CA THR A 268 8.76 -9.72 4.38
C THR A 268 9.68 -9.06 3.35
N VAL A 269 9.19 -8.07 2.61
CA VAL A 269 9.98 -7.38 1.56
C VAL A 269 11.14 -6.58 2.15
N ASP A 270 10.92 -5.82 3.22
CA ASP A 270 11.99 -5.02 3.85
C ASP A 270 13.06 -5.92 4.47
N ALA A 271 12.67 -6.88 5.33
CA ALA A 271 13.61 -7.81 5.95
C ALA A 271 14.38 -8.66 4.90
N PHE A 272 13.75 -8.97 3.77
CA PHE A 272 14.40 -9.68 2.68
C PHE A 272 15.47 -8.82 2.02
N GLN A 273 15.20 -7.54 1.74
CA GLN A 273 16.19 -6.64 1.17
C GLN A 273 17.32 -6.32 2.15
N GLU A 274 17.03 -6.21 3.46
CA GLU A 274 18.08 -6.11 4.48
C GLU A 274 19.03 -7.31 4.40
N TRP A 275 18.50 -8.53 4.40
CA TRP A 275 19.33 -9.73 4.27
C TRP A 275 20.07 -9.77 2.93
N LEU A 276 19.38 -9.49 1.81
CA LEU A 276 19.93 -9.56 0.46
C LEU A 276 21.20 -8.71 0.33
N TYR A 277 21.13 -7.45 0.75
CA TYR A 277 22.24 -6.51 0.58
C TYR A 277 23.30 -6.59 1.67
N LYS A 278 22.98 -7.12 2.86
CA LYS A 278 23.98 -7.44 3.89
C LYS A 278 24.70 -8.77 3.62
N ASN A 279 24.20 -9.61 2.70
CA ASN A 279 24.77 -10.90 2.35
C ASN A 279 24.98 -11.05 0.82
N PRO A 280 25.78 -10.19 0.17
CA PRO A 280 25.81 -10.07 -1.30
C PRO A 280 26.39 -11.29 -2.04
N ARG A 281 26.89 -12.30 -1.32
CA ARG A 281 27.46 -13.55 -1.89
C ARG A 281 26.50 -14.74 -1.83
N HIS A 282 25.22 -14.51 -1.51
CA HIS A 282 24.21 -15.56 -1.49
C HIS A 282 24.03 -16.23 -2.87
N THR A 283 23.69 -17.51 -2.85
CA THR A 283 23.17 -18.23 -4.01
C THR A 283 21.68 -17.94 -4.22
N ARG A 284 21.15 -18.26 -5.41
CA ARG A 284 19.71 -18.19 -5.68
C ARG A 284 18.90 -19.10 -4.74
N GLN A 285 19.46 -20.25 -4.38
CA GLN A 285 18.82 -21.18 -3.44
C GLN A 285 18.70 -20.58 -2.03
N GLU A 286 19.77 -19.96 -1.52
CA GLU A 286 19.74 -19.27 -0.22
C GLU A 286 18.75 -18.10 -0.25
N ARG A 287 18.65 -17.38 -1.37
CA ARG A 287 17.68 -16.31 -1.58
C ARG A 287 16.24 -16.82 -1.48
N HIS A 288 15.91 -17.93 -2.14
CA HIS A 288 14.60 -18.58 -2.03
C HIS A 288 14.31 -19.05 -0.61
N GLN A 289 15.27 -19.69 0.05
CA GLN A 289 15.13 -20.17 1.43
C GLN A 289 14.87 -19.01 2.40
N LYS A 290 15.64 -17.92 2.30
CA LYS A 290 15.42 -16.75 3.15
C LYS A 290 14.05 -16.12 2.90
N TRP A 291 13.61 -16.03 1.66
CA TRP A 291 12.28 -15.50 1.35
C TRP A 291 11.17 -16.33 2.01
N VAL A 292 11.23 -17.66 1.91
CA VAL A 292 10.24 -18.56 2.56
C VAL A 292 10.29 -18.43 4.08
N GLU A 293 11.48 -18.37 4.68
CA GLU A 293 11.67 -18.15 6.12
C GLU A 293 10.96 -16.87 6.58
N LEU A 294 11.24 -15.74 5.92
CA LEU A 294 10.65 -14.43 6.25
C LEU A 294 9.15 -14.38 5.98
N TYR A 295 8.68 -15.01 4.90
CA TYR A 295 7.25 -15.12 4.64
C TYR A 295 6.56 -15.86 5.79
N ARG A 296 7.06 -17.03 6.19
CA ARG A 296 6.48 -17.81 7.30
C ARG A 296 6.55 -17.08 8.64
N ARG A 297 7.63 -16.34 8.88
CA ARG A 297 7.80 -15.50 10.08
C ARG A 297 6.64 -14.49 10.24
N PHE A 298 6.31 -13.77 9.17
CA PHE A 298 5.33 -12.67 9.25
C PHE A 298 3.89 -13.08 8.89
N HIS A 299 3.71 -14.07 7.99
CA HIS A 299 2.38 -14.49 7.49
C HIS A 299 1.86 -15.73 8.22
N GLY A 300 2.73 -16.65 8.64
CA GLY A 300 2.36 -18.00 9.09
C GLY A 300 2.17 -18.99 7.94
N GLU A 301 1.42 -20.06 8.21
CA GLU A 301 1.30 -21.23 7.32
C GLU A 301 -0.17 -21.60 6.99
N ASP A 302 -1.12 -20.68 7.22
CA ASP A 302 -2.55 -20.93 6.99
C ASP A 302 -2.96 -20.95 5.50
N VAL A 303 -2.02 -20.74 4.56
CA VAL A 303 -2.21 -20.78 3.10
C VAL A 303 -1.37 -21.91 2.50
N ASP A 304 -2.02 -22.77 1.72
CA ASP A 304 -1.43 -23.93 1.05
C ASP A 304 -0.87 -23.53 -0.32
N TRP A 305 0.42 -23.23 -0.36
CA TRP A 305 1.12 -22.82 -1.56
C TRP A 305 1.50 -24.04 -2.40
N PRO A 306 1.19 -24.06 -3.72
CA PRO A 306 1.76 -25.06 -4.60
C PRO A 306 3.30 -25.04 -4.56
N GLU A 307 3.89 -26.23 -4.67
CA GLU A 307 5.35 -26.40 -4.66
C GLU A 307 6.07 -25.47 -5.64
N GLY A 308 7.16 -24.84 -5.21
CA GLY A 308 7.98 -23.94 -6.03
C GLY A 308 7.40 -22.54 -6.28
N THR A 309 6.20 -22.24 -5.76
CA THR A 309 5.53 -20.95 -6.02
C THR A 309 5.73 -19.92 -4.93
N LEU A 310 6.05 -20.35 -3.69
CA LEU A 310 6.28 -19.43 -2.58
C LEU A 310 7.70 -18.85 -2.64
N GLU A 311 8.67 -19.68 -3.00
CA GLU A 311 10.10 -19.40 -3.15
C GLU A 311 10.38 -18.23 -4.10
N THR A 312 9.56 -18.12 -5.15
CA THR A 312 9.67 -17.11 -6.22
C THR A 312 8.62 -16.01 -6.11
N LEU A 313 7.83 -15.99 -5.03
CA LEU A 313 6.72 -15.04 -4.88
C LEU A 313 7.20 -13.58 -4.95
N TRP A 314 8.43 -13.30 -4.49
CA TRP A 314 9.04 -11.96 -4.53
C TRP A 314 9.29 -11.43 -5.94
N HIS A 315 9.39 -12.29 -6.97
CA HIS A 315 9.56 -11.88 -8.38
C HIS A 315 8.43 -10.98 -8.88
N ARG A 316 7.26 -11.01 -8.24
CA ARG A 316 6.13 -10.14 -8.61
C ARG A 316 6.31 -8.69 -8.17
N GLN A 317 7.27 -8.40 -7.30
CA GLN A 317 7.39 -7.13 -6.61
C GLN A 317 8.41 -6.24 -7.31
N LEU A 318 7.95 -5.34 -8.18
CA LEU A 318 8.82 -4.44 -8.95
C LEU A 318 9.78 -3.63 -8.06
N HIS A 319 9.33 -3.20 -6.87
CA HIS A 319 10.12 -2.38 -5.95
C HIS A 319 11.41 -3.04 -5.49
N ILE A 320 11.49 -4.38 -5.45
CA ILE A 320 12.75 -5.08 -5.11
C ILE A 320 13.80 -4.84 -6.21
N PHE A 321 13.36 -4.74 -7.46
CA PHE A 321 14.22 -4.52 -8.62
C PHE A 321 14.51 -3.04 -8.81
N ASP A 322 13.49 -2.18 -8.89
CA ASP A 322 13.65 -0.80 -9.36
C ASP A 322 13.88 0.21 -8.21
N TYR A 323 13.29 -0.03 -7.04
CA TYR A 323 13.25 0.93 -5.93
C TYR A 323 13.74 0.29 -4.61
N PRO A 324 15.03 -0.08 -4.51
CA PRO A 324 15.51 -0.86 -3.39
C PRO A 324 15.34 -0.09 -2.07
N LEU A 325 14.91 -0.83 -1.05
CA LEU A 325 14.59 -0.37 0.31
C LEU A 325 13.36 0.55 0.46
N TYR A 326 12.63 0.90 -0.62
CA TYR A 326 11.47 1.82 -0.57
C TYR A 326 10.18 1.22 0.06
N TYR A 327 10.18 -0.08 0.36
CA TYR A 327 8.93 -0.74 0.71
C TYR A 327 8.53 -0.57 2.18
N ILE A 328 9.49 -0.27 3.07
CA ILE A 328 9.23 -0.08 4.51
C ILE A 328 8.45 1.21 4.78
N GLU A 329 8.59 2.22 3.92
CA GLU A 329 7.89 3.49 4.01
C GLU A 329 6.37 3.30 3.95
N TYR A 330 5.87 2.37 3.14
CA TYR A 330 4.46 1.97 3.15
C TYR A 330 4.02 1.50 4.55
N GLY A 331 4.88 0.77 5.27
CA GLY A 331 4.58 0.22 6.58
C GLY A 331 4.51 1.31 7.66
N LEU A 332 5.50 2.20 7.66
CA LEU A 332 5.56 3.33 8.60
C LEU A 332 4.42 4.32 8.34
N ALA A 333 4.18 4.67 7.07
CA ALA A 333 3.08 5.53 6.66
C ALA A 333 1.71 4.93 6.98
N GLN A 334 1.52 3.62 6.78
CA GLN A 334 0.26 2.97 7.12
C GLN A 334 -0.04 3.04 8.62
N ILE A 335 0.98 2.97 9.49
CA ILE A 335 0.83 3.17 10.94
C ILE A 335 0.46 4.62 11.26
N GLY A 336 1.10 5.59 10.61
CA GLY A 336 0.71 7.01 10.71
C GLY A 336 -0.73 7.26 10.27
N ALA A 337 -1.11 6.70 9.12
CA ALA A 337 -2.46 6.81 8.58
C ALA A 337 -3.50 6.17 9.51
N LEU A 338 -3.21 5.03 10.13
CA LEU A 338 -4.09 4.39 11.12
C LEU A 338 -4.30 5.28 12.36
N GLN A 339 -3.26 5.98 12.83
CA GLN A 339 -3.39 6.97 13.90
C GLN A 339 -4.25 8.16 13.45
N LEU A 340 -4.03 8.67 12.23
CA LEU A 340 -4.85 9.75 11.67
C LEU A 340 -6.31 9.33 11.54
N TRP A 341 -6.60 8.11 11.10
CA TRP A 341 -7.95 7.57 11.04
C TRP A 341 -8.61 7.48 12.42
N TYR A 342 -7.85 7.03 13.43
CA TYR A 342 -8.32 7.02 14.81
C TYR A 342 -8.73 8.42 15.30
N HIS A 343 -7.98 9.47 14.96
CA HIS A 343 -8.32 10.85 15.29
C HIS A 343 -9.48 11.39 14.44
N TYR A 344 -9.48 11.09 13.13
CA TYR A 344 -10.52 11.52 12.20
C TYR A 344 -11.91 10.98 12.57
N ASP A 345 -12.01 9.75 13.08
CA ASP A 345 -13.27 9.17 13.55
C ASP A 345 -13.88 9.95 14.75
N ARG A 346 -13.07 10.75 15.47
CA ARG A 346 -13.48 11.54 16.64
C ARG A 346 -13.64 13.02 16.35
N ASP A 347 -12.71 13.59 15.58
CA ASP A 347 -12.71 14.99 15.17
C ASP A 347 -12.33 15.08 13.68
N PRO A 348 -13.30 14.87 12.77
CA PRO A 348 -13.04 14.88 11.34
C PRO A 348 -12.43 16.21 10.87
N LYS A 349 -13.01 17.34 11.31
CA LYS A 349 -12.60 18.67 10.87
C LYS A 349 -11.21 19.03 11.36
N GLY A 350 -10.96 18.91 12.67
CA GLY A 350 -9.65 19.25 13.24
C GLY A 350 -8.54 18.33 12.73
N THR A 351 -8.84 17.05 12.49
CA THR A 351 -7.87 16.11 11.92
C THR A 351 -7.50 16.47 10.48
N VAL A 352 -8.47 16.83 9.64
CA VAL A 352 -8.19 17.23 8.25
C VAL A 352 -7.39 18.54 8.19
N GLU A 353 -7.68 19.52 9.06
CA GLU A 353 -6.90 20.76 9.12
C GLU A 353 -5.44 20.50 9.50
N LYS A 354 -5.19 19.65 10.50
CA LYS A 354 -3.82 19.25 10.89
C LYS A 354 -3.12 18.49 9.77
N TYR A 355 -3.82 17.57 9.10
CA TYR A 355 -3.32 16.85 7.94
C TYR A 355 -2.91 17.84 6.83
N LEU A 356 -3.80 18.75 6.42
CA LEU A 356 -3.51 19.75 5.40
C LEU A 356 -2.36 20.68 5.78
N TYR A 357 -2.28 21.08 7.06
CA TYR A 357 -1.16 21.87 7.57
C TYR A 357 0.16 21.10 7.50
N ALA A 358 0.20 19.86 7.96
CA ALA A 358 1.40 19.02 7.91
C ALA A 358 1.93 18.87 6.49
N LEU A 359 1.05 18.63 5.51
CA LEU A 359 1.43 18.53 4.09
C LEU A 359 1.96 19.87 3.53
N SER A 360 1.50 21.00 4.06
CA SER A 360 1.97 22.31 3.62
C SER A 360 3.43 22.58 4.02
N LEU A 361 3.96 21.86 5.01
CA LEU A 361 5.34 22.03 5.47
C LEU A 361 6.36 21.55 4.42
N GLY A 362 5.96 20.70 3.46
CA GLY A 362 6.87 20.11 2.49
C GLY A 362 8.08 19.48 3.19
N TYR A 363 9.27 19.80 2.73
CA TYR A 363 10.54 19.36 3.32
C TYR A 363 11.22 20.43 4.18
N LEU A 364 10.45 21.35 4.79
CA LEU A 364 10.98 22.32 5.76
C LEU A 364 11.20 21.73 7.16
N LYS A 365 10.68 20.53 7.40
CA LYS A 365 10.63 19.85 8.70
C LYS A 365 11.06 18.40 8.56
N THR A 366 11.55 17.84 9.67
CA THR A 366 11.88 16.41 9.74
C THR A 366 10.62 15.56 9.67
N VAL A 367 10.75 14.29 9.29
CA VAL A 367 9.64 13.33 9.21
C VAL A 367 8.88 13.26 10.54
N PRO A 368 9.52 13.15 11.72
CA PRO A 368 8.81 13.14 12.99
C PRO A 368 8.03 14.44 13.27
N GLU A 369 8.61 15.61 12.96
CA GLU A 369 7.92 16.91 13.14
C GLU A 369 6.70 17.04 12.22
N ILE A 370 6.76 16.52 10.99
CA ILE A 370 5.61 16.54 10.08
C ILE A 370 4.49 15.63 10.59
N TYR A 371 4.83 14.44 11.08
CA TYR A 371 3.85 13.53 11.69
C TYR A 371 3.21 14.17 12.94
N GLU A 372 4.01 14.83 13.79
CA GLU A 372 3.50 15.55 14.96
C GLU A 372 2.57 16.70 14.56
N ALA A 373 2.91 17.45 13.50
CA ALA A 373 2.04 18.49 12.94
C ALA A 373 0.69 17.93 12.44
N ALA A 374 0.70 16.70 11.91
CA ALA A 374 -0.52 15.97 11.53
C ALA A 374 -1.30 15.43 12.76
N GLY A 375 -0.72 15.52 13.96
CA GLY A 375 -1.31 15.06 15.22
C GLY A 375 -1.05 13.58 15.51
N VAL A 376 -0.05 12.97 14.90
CA VAL A 376 0.30 11.55 15.06
C VAL A 376 1.77 11.34 15.38
N LYS A 377 2.15 10.15 15.85
CA LYS A 377 3.54 9.82 16.16
C LYS A 377 4.19 9.07 15.00
N PHE A 378 5.40 9.49 14.62
CA PHE A 378 6.24 8.73 13.70
C PHE A 378 6.94 7.56 14.41
N PHE A 379 7.53 7.81 15.57
CA PHE A 379 8.08 6.76 16.43
C PHE A 379 6.98 6.12 17.26
N PHE A 380 6.97 4.79 17.29
CA PHE A 380 5.97 4.03 18.01
C PHE A 380 6.61 2.82 18.70
N THR A 381 5.99 2.42 19.79
CA THR A 381 6.20 1.12 20.43
C THR A 381 5.02 0.21 20.16
N GLN A 382 5.14 -1.07 20.49
CA GLN A 382 4.01 -1.98 20.45
C GLN A 382 2.84 -1.48 21.32
N ALA A 383 3.14 -0.89 22.48
CA ALA A 383 2.15 -0.34 23.41
C ALA A 383 1.39 0.86 22.80
N ASP A 384 2.08 1.76 22.10
CA ASP A 384 1.44 2.90 21.41
C ASP A 384 0.36 2.45 20.41
N LEU A 385 0.58 1.30 19.77
CA LEU A 385 -0.31 0.78 18.73
C LEU A 385 -1.44 -0.10 19.24
N GLU A 386 -1.46 -0.49 20.52
CA GLU A 386 -2.49 -1.38 21.06
C GLU A 386 -3.90 -0.78 20.93
N GLU A 387 -4.05 0.52 21.23
CA GLU A 387 -5.34 1.17 21.11
C GLU A 387 -5.75 1.34 19.64
N ILE A 388 -4.81 1.68 18.77
CA ILE A 388 -5.02 1.81 17.33
C ILE A 388 -5.49 0.48 16.74
N PHE A 389 -4.80 -0.63 17.02
CA PHE A 389 -5.24 -1.94 16.52
C PHE A 389 -6.55 -2.40 17.15
N ARG A 390 -6.82 -2.10 18.43
CA ARG A 390 -8.15 -2.33 19.02
C ARG A 390 -9.24 -1.56 18.27
N PHE A 391 -8.97 -0.31 17.89
CA PHE A 391 -9.87 0.49 17.07
C PHE A 391 -10.10 -0.15 15.70
N VAL A 392 -9.05 -0.54 14.96
CA VAL A 392 -9.18 -1.25 13.67
C VAL A 392 -10.03 -2.52 13.83
N ILE A 393 -9.77 -3.32 14.86
CA ILE A 393 -10.52 -4.56 15.13
C ILE A 393 -11.99 -4.27 15.42
N ARG A 394 -12.34 -3.19 16.13
CA ARG A 394 -13.73 -2.80 16.38
C ARG A 394 -14.45 -2.46 15.07
N HIS A 395 -13.83 -1.69 14.19
CA HIS A 395 -14.43 -1.36 12.88
C HIS A 395 -14.57 -2.59 11.99
N LEU A 396 -13.54 -3.43 11.93
CA LEU A 396 -13.59 -4.70 11.20
C LEU A 396 -14.73 -5.60 11.69
N LYS A 397 -14.92 -5.73 13.02
CA LYS A 397 -16.05 -6.48 13.60
C LYS A 397 -17.39 -5.86 13.23
N LYS A 398 -17.53 -4.54 13.38
CA LYS A 398 -18.77 -3.81 13.04
C LYS A 398 -19.18 -4.05 11.59
N VAL A 399 -18.24 -3.96 10.65
CA VAL A 399 -18.52 -4.18 9.23
C VAL A 399 -18.78 -5.65 8.92
N ARG A 400 -18.01 -6.58 9.52
CA ARG A 400 -18.28 -8.01 9.41
C ARG A 400 -19.69 -8.38 9.86
N ASP A 401 -20.15 -7.79 10.96
CA ASP A 401 -21.50 -8.03 11.48
C ASP A 401 -22.59 -7.45 10.56
N GLN A 402 -22.27 -6.46 9.72
CA GLN A 402 -23.16 -5.94 8.68
C GLN A 402 -23.23 -6.86 7.45
N LEU A 403 -22.15 -7.60 7.13
CA LEU A 403 -22.14 -8.57 6.02
C LEU A 403 -23.05 -9.78 6.25
N HIS A 404 -23.41 -10.06 7.51
CA HIS A 404 -24.20 -11.23 7.91
C HIS A 404 -25.62 -10.87 8.37
N ARG A 405 -26.03 -9.60 8.21
CA ARG A 405 -27.43 -9.16 8.38
C ARG A 405 -28.11 -9.20 7.03
#